data_AF-I1BH89-F1
#
_entry.id   AF-I1BH89-F1
#
_cell.length_a   1.000
_cell.length_b   1.000
_cell.length_c   1.000
_cell.angle_alpha   90.00
_cell.angle_beta   90.00
_cell.angle_gamma   90.00
#
_symmetry.space_group_name_H-M   'P 1'
#
loop_
_entity.id
_entity.type
_entity.pdbx_description
1 polymer ?
#
loop_
_entity_poly.entity_id
_entity_poly.type
_entity_poly.pdbx_seq_one_letter_code
_entity_poly.pdbx_strand_id
1 'polypeptide(L)'
;MSKFKLEVPVDLSESTSSMLDTAKKVLHLVTLATTLLTICVVAPMIATEARYLGGGKPGPNYTLFVSIISLPIPFFLVYFPWMYEHHNKFRRPGKFCLKNRTNLIFCGFNSFLWATAGIASAVYSNDASACTVDSELRETYGDDYVSSWGTQCNLSKVTAAFAWITCIIWLSTLVCTVLSFWKEKQDIQHRLNEHRISKQSTLHEETYTEKHVESVYQKEETTHHYETSSSFNDSAQQMQYQQHTVYDNNNVSQHQYSPYSGSHSSPYQPASYENHVSPPALSHINAPVQHQTSPSAPYQTSLPVQYQTSPSAPYQTSLPVQYQTSPSAPYQTSPPVQYHTSLPVQFSPMPTPQHVMSHPEQTHYHNT
;
A
#
# COMPACT_ATOMS: atom_id res chain seq x y z
N MET A 1 12.83 -0.55 -49.58
CA MET A 1 12.14 -0.15 -48.33
C MET A 1 13.18 0.07 -47.24
N SER A 2 13.59 1.33 -47.07
CA SER A 2 14.53 1.76 -46.04
C SER A 2 13.85 1.75 -44.68
N LYS A 3 14.32 0.88 -43.78
CA LYS A 3 13.96 0.94 -42.35
C LYS A 3 14.43 2.29 -41.80
N PHE A 4 13.54 3.26 -41.69
CA PHE A 4 13.79 4.46 -40.91
C PHE A 4 13.89 4.03 -39.44
N LYS A 5 15.11 3.88 -38.94
CA LYS A 5 15.39 3.90 -37.51
C LYS A 5 15.14 5.34 -37.06
N LEU A 6 13.97 5.60 -36.51
CA LEU A 6 13.70 6.82 -35.79
C LEU A 6 14.60 6.78 -34.55
N GLU A 7 15.77 7.41 -34.63
CA GLU A 7 16.63 7.66 -33.48
C GLU A 7 15.91 8.72 -32.64
N VAL A 8 15.04 8.26 -31.76
CA VAL A 8 14.47 9.10 -30.71
C VAL A 8 15.66 9.60 -29.90
N PRO A 9 15.80 10.91 -29.64
CA PRO A 9 16.82 11.42 -28.74
C PRO A 9 16.52 10.90 -27.33
N VAL A 10 17.08 9.75 -27.00
CA VAL A 10 17.08 9.13 -25.67
C VAL A 10 18.36 9.57 -24.98
N ASP A 11 18.24 10.11 -23.75
CA ASP A 11 19.12 9.75 -22.61
C ASP A 11 18.99 10.66 -21.39
N LEU A 12 18.30 11.80 -21.47
CA LEU A 12 18.10 12.65 -20.28
C LEU A 12 17.23 11.99 -19.19
N SER A 13 16.33 11.08 -19.59
CA SER A 13 15.46 10.34 -18.67
C SER A 13 16.21 9.29 -17.84
N GLU A 14 17.19 8.61 -18.44
CA GLU A 14 17.91 7.49 -17.82
C GLU A 14 18.88 7.95 -16.73
N SER A 15 19.57 9.08 -16.94
CA SER A 15 20.43 9.66 -15.91
C SER A 15 19.65 10.09 -14.68
N THR A 16 18.49 10.75 -14.87
CA THR A 16 17.71 11.31 -13.77
C THR A 16 17.03 10.23 -12.92
N SER A 17 16.60 9.11 -13.52
CA SER A 17 16.03 7.98 -12.79
C SER A 17 17.07 7.30 -11.91
N SER A 18 18.30 7.14 -12.42
CA SER A 18 19.39 6.49 -11.68
C SER A 18 19.76 7.23 -10.38
N MET A 19 19.76 8.56 -10.40
CA MET A 19 20.07 9.37 -9.20
C MET A 19 18.96 9.27 -8.15
N LEU A 20 17.70 9.27 -8.58
CA LEU A 20 16.55 9.20 -7.68
C LEU A 20 16.45 7.83 -7.00
N ASP A 21 16.71 6.75 -7.74
CA ASP A 21 16.74 5.40 -7.20
C ASP A 21 17.89 5.21 -6.21
N THR A 22 19.06 5.78 -6.51
CA THR A 22 20.21 5.77 -5.59
C THR A 22 19.90 6.56 -4.32
N ALA A 23 19.36 7.77 -4.44
CA ALA A 23 18.96 8.60 -3.30
C ALA A 23 17.94 7.89 -2.40
N LYS A 24 16.95 7.21 -2.99
CA LYS A 24 15.95 6.43 -2.25
C LYS A 24 16.58 5.26 -1.47
N LYS A 25 17.51 4.52 -2.08
CA LYS A 25 18.24 3.44 -1.39
C LYS A 25 19.03 3.98 -0.19
N VAL A 26 19.70 5.12 -0.36
CA VAL A 26 20.43 5.80 0.74
C VAL A 26 19.46 6.26 1.83
N LEU A 27 18.33 6.88 1.48
CA LEU A 27 17.32 7.31 2.46
C LEU A 27 16.80 6.13 3.29
N HIS A 28 16.46 4.99 2.66
CA HIS A 28 16.03 3.81 3.41
C HIS A 28 17.12 3.23 4.34
N LEU A 29 18.38 3.26 3.92
CA LEU A 29 19.51 2.84 4.76
C LEU A 29 19.67 3.77 5.98
N VAL A 30 19.57 5.08 5.76
CA VAL A 30 19.61 6.09 6.83
C VAL A 30 18.42 5.89 7.77
N THR A 31 17.21 5.66 7.25
CA THR A 31 16.02 5.35 8.06
C THR A 31 16.23 4.12 8.95
N LEU A 32 16.83 3.04 8.42
CA LEU A 32 17.13 1.85 9.20
C LEU A 32 18.09 2.18 10.35
N ALA A 33 19.17 2.94 10.06
CA ALA A 33 20.14 3.36 11.07
C ALA A 33 19.50 4.26 12.15
N THR A 34 18.71 5.27 11.78
CA THR A 34 18.07 6.17 12.76
C THR A 34 17.00 5.45 13.58
N THR A 35 16.27 4.49 13.00
CA THR A 35 15.31 3.66 13.73
C THR A 35 16.02 2.79 14.78
N LEU A 36 17.14 2.15 14.41
CA LEU A 36 17.94 1.37 15.37
C LEU A 36 18.49 2.25 16.50
N LEU A 37 19.01 3.43 16.18
CA LEU A 37 19.46 4.40 17.18
C LEU A 37 18.31 4.83 18.11
N THR A 38 17.11 5.04 17.56
CA THR A 38 15.93 5.35 18.37
C THR A 38 15.62 4.24 19.36
N ILE A 39 15.66 2.96 18.93
CA ILE A 39 15.46 1.80 19.82
C ILE A 39 16.53 1.77 20.93
N CYS A 40 17.80 2.01 20.57
CA CYS A 40 18.91 2.04 21.53
C CYS A 40 18.77 3.13 22.59
N VAL A 41 18.07 4.24 22.31
CA VAL A 41 17.81 5.31 23.28
C VAL A 41 16.51 5.05 24.05
N VAL A 42 15.46 4.57 23.40
CA VAL A 42 14.15 4.36 24.03
C VAL A 42 14.17 3.17 25.00
N ALA A 43 14.86 2.09 24.68
CA ALA A 43 14.93 0.90 25.52
C ALA A 43 15.52 1.16 26.93
N PRO A 44 16.69 1.80 27.10
CA PRO A 44 17.21 2.11 28.44
C PRO A 44 16.37 3.15 29.18
N MET A 45 15.69 4.06 28.48
CA MET A 45 14.72 4.98 29.08
C MET A 45 13.56 4.19 29.73
N ILE A 46 12.93 3.27 28.99
CA ILE A 46 11.84 2.41 29.50
C ILE A 46 12.35 1.50 30.63
N ALA A 47 13.56 0.96 30.51
CA ALA A 47 14.15 0.13 31.56
C ALA A 47 14.32 0.90 32.89
N THR A 48 14.70 2.18 32.80
CA THR A 48 14.82 3.06 33.97
C THR A 48 13.45 3.33 34.60
N GLU A 49 12.44 3.63 33.79
CA GLU A 49 11.07 3.80 34.28
C GLU A 49 10.51 2.51 34.91
N ALA A 50 10.74 1.36 34.28
CA ALA A 50 10.30 0.07 34.80
C ALA A 50 10.98 -0.26 36.14
N ARG A 51 12.26 0.09 36.31
CA ARG A 51 13.01 -0.15 37.55
C ARG A 51 12.45 0.62 38.74
N TYR A 52 12.04 1.88 38.53
CA TYR A 52 11.66 2.77 39.63
C TYR A 52 10.15 2.94 39.78
N LEU A 53 9.39 3.01 38.68
CA LEU A 53 7.94 3.20 38.68
C LEU A 53 7.15 1.90 38.50
N GLY A 54 7.81 0.76 38.35
CA GLY A 54 7.18 -0.54 38.10
C GLY A 54 6.66 -0.73 36.68
N GLY A 55 6.78 0.27 35.80
CA GLY A 55 6.41 0.17 34.39
C GLY A 55 6.79 1.40 33.57
N GLY A 56 6.93 1.21 32.26
CA GLY A 56 7.21 2.29 31.31
C GLY A 56 5.98 3.19 31.07
N LYS A 57 6.20 4.47 30.82
CA LYS A 57 5.14 5.43 30.52
C LYS A 57 4.59 5.22 29.08
N PRO A 58 3.34 5.63 28.81
CA PRO A 58 2.71 5.38 27.50
C PRO A 58 3.47 5.94 26.29
N GLY A 59 4.05 7.15 26.40
CA GLY A 59 4.77 7.80 25.31
C GLY A 59 6.00 7.03 24.83
N PRO A 60 6.97 6.75 25.74
CA PRO A 60 8.11 5.86 25.47
C PRO A 60 7.69 4.48 24.92
N ASN A 61 6.72 3.82 25.55
CA ASN A 61 6.26 2.49 25.14
C ASN A 61 5.68 2.48 23.72
N TYR A 62 4.85 3.48 23.38
CA TYR A 62 4.31 3.64 22.04
C TYR A 62 5.40 3.91 21.00
N THR A 63 6.39 4.73 21.34
CA THR A 63 7.52 5.05 20.44
C THR A 63 8.39 3.82 20.18
N LEU A 64 8.63 2.99 21.21
CA LEU A 64 9.31 1.71 21.06
C LEU A 64 8.52 0.76 20.13
N PHE A 65 7.21 0.66 20.34
CA PHE A 65 6.34 -0.16 19.50
C PHE A 65 6.41 0.27 18.02
N VAL A 66 6.27 1.57 17.74
CA VAL A 66 6.41 2.12 16.38
C VAL A 66 7.78 1.81 15.80
N SER A 67 8.85 1.95 16.58
CA SER A 67 10.21 1.66 16.12
C SER A 67 10.40 0.19 15.75
N ILE A 68 9.88 -0.74 16.55
CA ILE A 68 9.99 -2.18 16.30
C ILE A 68 9.19 -2.59 15.06
N ILE A 69 7.94 -2.12 14.91
CA ILE A 69 7.10 -2.49 13.76
C ILE A 69 7.60 -1.87 12.45
N SER A 70 8.22 -0.68 12.50
CA SER A 70 8.79 -0.02 11.33
C SER A 70 10.12 -0.64 10.86
N LEU A 71 10.89 -1.31 11.74
CA LEU A 71 12.24 -1.78 11.47
C LEU A 71 12.39 -2.72 10.25
N PRO A 72 11.49 -3.71 10.02
CA PRO A 72 11.63 -4.61 8.88
C PRO A 72 11.38 -3.94 7.52
N ILE A 73 10.63 -2.84 7.49
CA ILE A 73 10.16 -2.20 6.26
C ILE A 73 11.31 -1.63 5.41
N PRO A 74 12.20 -0.75 5.92
CA PRO A 74 13.31 -0.23 5.13
C PRO A 74 14.26 -1.34 4.70
N PHE A 75 14.46 -2.37 5.54
CA PHE A 75 15.23 -3.54 5.17
C PHE A 75 14.63 -4.24 3.94
N PHE A 76 13.33 -4.55 3.93
CA PHE A 76 12.67 -5.20 2.79
C PHE A 76 12.68 -4.33 1.54
N LEU A 77 12.51 -3.01 1.67
CA LEU A 77 12.52 -2.08 0.53
C LEU A 77 13.90 -1.92 -0.12
N VAL A 78 14.99 -2.21 0.60
CA VAL A 78 16.35 -2.22 0.04
C VAL A 78 16.74 -3.61 -0.43
N TYR A 79 16.51 -4.63 0.41
CA TYR A 79 16.97 -5.99 0.20
C TYR A 79 16.27 -6.67 -0.99
N PHE A 80 14.93 -6.61 -1.08
CA PHE A 80 14.22 -7.33 -2.14
C PHE A 80 14.49 -6.79 -3.55
N PRO A 81 14.50 -5.47 -3.80
CA PRO A 81 14.91 -4.94 -5.11
C PRO A 81 16.33 -5.32 -5.48
N TRP A 82 17.29 -5.17 -4.54
CA TRP A 82 18.68 -5.55 -4.78
C TRP A 82 18.83 -7.04 -5.13
N MET A 83 18.17 -7.90 -4.36
CA MET A 83 18.21 -9.35 -4.53
C MET A 83 17.53 -9.80 -5.83
N TYR A 84 16.44 -9.14 -6.21
CA TYR A 84 15.75 -9.37 -7.48
C TYR A 84 16.63 -9.02 -8.69
N GLU A 85 17.30 -7.86 -8.65
CA GLU A 85 18.19 -7.37 -9.72
C GLU A 85 19.43 -8.26 -9.87
N HIS A 86 20.11 -8.59 -8.77
CA HIS A 86 21.44 -9.23 -8.85
C HIS A 86 21.39 -10.76 -8.95
N HIS A 87 20.40 -11.41 -8.34
CA HIS A 87 20.36 -12.87 -8.26
C HIS A 87 19.10 -13.49 -8.89
N ASN A 88 18.16 -12.68 -9.38
CA ASN A 88 16.89 -13.14 -9.98
C ASN A 88 16.08 -14.07 -9.05
N LYS A 89 16.36 -14.04 -7.74
CA LYS A 89 15.67 -14.77 -6.68
C LYS A 89 14.51 -13.92 -6.18
N PHE A 90 13.50 -14.55 -5.57
CA PHE A 90 12.35 -13.86 -4.97
C PHE A 90 11.57 -12.96 -5.93
N ARG A 91 11.32 -13.43 -7.17
CA ARG A 91 10.63 -12.66 -8.23
C ARG A 91 9.30 -12.03 -7.81
N ARG A 92 8.50 -12.72 -6.99
CA ARG A 92 7.19 -12.22 -6.54
C ARG A 92 7.31 -11.03 -5.57
N PRO A 93 7.98 -11.14 -4.41
CA PRO A 93 8.13 -10.01 -3.49
C PRO A 93 9.03 -8.91 -4.07
N GLY A 94 10.06 -9.23 -4.86
CA GLY A 94 10.88 -8.24 -5.58
C GLY A 94 10.04 -7.35 -6.47
N LYS A 95 9.21 -7.94 -7.35
CA LYS A 95 8.27 -7.18 -8.19
C LYS A 95 7.24 -6.40 -7.38
N PHE A 96 6.86 -6.87 -6.19
CA PHE A 96 5.93 -6.17 -5.32
C PHE A 96 6.57 -4.91 -4.70
N CYS A 97 7.78 -5.01 -4.18
CA CYS A 97 8.54 -3.89 -3.58
C CYS A 97 9.02 -2.87 -4.62
N LEU A 98 9.25 -3.29 -5.87
CA LEU A 98 9.60 -2.40 -6.98
C LEU A 98 8.43 -1.53 -7.47
N LYS A 99 7.17 -1.92 -7.23
CA LYS A 99 6.02 -1.11 -7.64
C LYS A 99 5.97 0.19 -6.83
N ASN A 100 5.96 1.34 -7.53
CA ASN A 100 5.85 2.66 -6.92
C ASN A 100 4.62 2.80 -5.99
N ARG A 101 3.51 2.15 -6.34
CA ARG A 101 2.29 2.15 -5.52
C ARG A 101 2.51 1.54 -4.13
N THR A 102 3.22 0.42 -4.07
CA THR A 102 3.55 -0.27 -2.82
C THR A 102 4.46 0.60 -1.94
N ASN A 103 5.48 1.21 -2.55
CA ASN A 103 6.39 2.13 -1.84
C ASN A 103 5.65 3.33 -1.26
N LEU A 104 4.70 3.89 -2.01
CA LEU A 104 3.90 5.03 -1.56
C LEU A 104 3.06 4.68 -0.33
N ILE A 105 2.44 3.49 -0.31
CA ILE A 105 1.65 3.02 0.84
C ILE A 105 2.54 2.85 2.08
N PHE A 106 3.68 2.16 1.95
CA PHE A 106 4.57 1.94 3.09
C PHE A 106 5.20 3.24 3.61
N CYS A 107 5.68 4.11 2.72
CA CYS A 107 6.27 5.39 3.13
C CYS A 107 5.22 6.31 3.75
N GLY A 108 4.00 6.35 3.20
CA GLY A 108 2.90 7.15 3.74
C GLY A 108 2.49 6.68 5.13
N PHE A 109 2.27 5.37 5.29
CA PHE A 109 1.92 4.78 6.58
C PHE A 109 3.00 4.99 7.65
N ASN A 110 4.28 4.77 7.30
CA ASN A 110 5.36 5.00 8.26
C ASN A 110 5.56 6.48 8.58
N SER A 111 5.39 7.39 7.62
CA SER A 111 5.45 8.84 7.90
C SER A 111 4.39 9.23 8.92
N PHE A 112 3.17 8.69 8.80
CA PHE A 112 2.10 8.92 9.76
C PHE A 112 2.43 8.34 11.15
N LEU A 113 2.89 7.08 11.22
CA LEU A 113 3.27 6.46 12.49
C LEU A 113 4.42 7.19 13.20
N TRP A 114 5.42 7.66 12.45
CA TRP A 114 6.53 8.41 13.02
C TRP A 114 6.14 9.83 13.42
N ALA A 115 5.17 10.45 12.74
CA ALA A 115 4.61 11.72 13.18
C ALA A 115 3.88 11.56 14.53
N THR A 116 3.06 10.52 14.70
CA THR A 116 2.36 10.27 15.97
C THR A 116 3.35 9.89 17.09
N ALA A 117 4.38 9.09 16.79
CA ALA A 117 5.45 8.78 17.74
C ALA A 117 6.27 10.02 18.14
N GLY A 118 6.56 10.90 17.17
CA GLY A 118 7.23 12.19 17.40
C GLY A 118 6.42 13.11 18.31
N ILE A 119 5.11 13.21 18.10
CA ILE A 119 4.20 13.96 18.98
C ILE A 119 4.18 13.34 20.39
N ALA A 120 4.00 12.02 20.50
CA ALA A 120 3.94 11.33 21.79
C ALA A 120 5.25 11.52 22.59
N SER A 121 6.39 11.38 21.93
CA SER A 121 7.71 11.60 22.54
C SER A 121 7.93 13.06 22.92
N ALA A 122 7.50 14.02 22.09
CA ALA A 122 7.66 15.44 22.38
C ALA A 122 6.78 15.91 23.56
N VAL A 123 5.53 15.43 23.64
CA VAL A 123 4.65 15.70 24.79
C VAL A 123 5.28 15.12 26.05
N TYR A 124 5.76 13.89 25.98
CA TYR A 124 6.44 13.23 27.09
C TYR A 124 7.71 13.97 27.54
N SER A 125 8.56 14.41 26.61
CA SER A 125 9.82 15.10 26.94
C SER A 125 9.62 16.53 27.45
N ASN A 126 8.48 17.15 27.12
CA ASN A 126 8.15 18.51 27.55
C ASN A 126 7.33 18.56 28.84
N ASP A 127 6.85 17.42 29.33
CA ASP A 127 6.18 17.34 30.61
C ASP A 127 7.19 17.53 31.74
N ALA A 128 7.08 18.63 32.46
CA ALA A 128 7.94 18.94 33.59
C ALA A 128 7.92 17.82 34.64
N SER A 129 6.76 17.17 34.82
CA SER A 129 6.60 16.09 35.80
C SER A 129 7.37 14.82 35.43
N ALA A 130 7.65 14.60 34.14
CA ALA A 130 8.44 13.46 33.68
C ALA A 130 9.92 13.61 34.07
N CYS A 131 10.42 14.84 34.20
CA CYS A 131 11.82 15.13 34.53
C CYS A 131 12.05 15.53 35.99
N THR A 132 11.00 15.76 36.79
CA THR A 132 11.15 16.05 38.22
C THR A 132 11.45 14.79 39.01
N VAL A 133 12.45 14.88 39.88
CA VAL A 133 12.81 13.81 40.82
C VAL A 133 11.73 13.71 41.89
N ASP A 134 11.13 12.53 42.04
CA ASP A 134 10.15 12.27 43.08
C ASP A 134 10.85 12.16 44.45
N SER A 135 10.32 12.86 45.45
CA SER A 135 10.91 12.89 46.79
C SER A 135 10.79 11.54 47.50
N GLU A 136 9.69 10.80 47.30
CA GLU A 136 9.45 9.49 47.93
C GLU A 136 10.38 8.42 47.33
N LEU A 137 10.52 8.41 45.99
CA LEU A 137 11.48 7.52 45.34
C LEU A 137 12.92 7.89 45.67
N ARG A 138 13.23 9.17 45.87
CA ARG A 138 14.56 9.59 46.34
C ARG A 138 14.85 9.09 47.75
N GLU A 139 13.88 9.12 48.66
CA GLU A 139 14.06 8.55 50.00
C GLU A 139 14.25 7.03 49.96
N THR A 140 13.59 6.35 49.02
CA THR A 140 13.65 4.88 48.89
C THR A 140 14.93 4.38 48.20
N TYR A 141 15.34 5.04 47.11
CA TYR A 141 16.42 4.59 46.23
C TYR A 141 17.69 5.44 46.29
N GLY A 142 17.66 6.58 46.99
CA GLY A 142 18.83 7.44 47.21
C GLY A 142 19.38 8.09 45.93
N ASP A 143 20.69 8.32 45.93
CA ASP A 143 21.40 9.05 44.88
C ASP A 143 21.42 8.31 43.52
N ASP A 144 21.35 6.98 43.54
CA ASP A 144 21.28 6.15 42.33
C ASP A 144 20.07 6.49 41.48
N TYR A 145 18.92 6.74 42.11
CA TYR A 145 17.71 7.18 41.43
C TYR A 145 17.90 8.57 40.83
N VAL A 146 18.41 9.54 41.60
CA VAL A 146 18.60 10.93 41.14
C VAL A 146 19.52 10.99 39.91
N SER A 147 20.63 10.26 39.94
CA SER A 147 21.59 10.18 38.83
C SER A 147 20.99 9.50 37.59
N SER A 148 20.32 8.37 37.79
CA SER A 148 19.67 7.63 36.70
C SER A 148 18.52 8.43 36.07
N TRP A 149 17.76 9.17 36.88
CA TRP A 149 16.63 9.99 36.44
C TRP A 149 17.07 11.21 35.63
N GLY A 150 18.18 11.85 36.03
CA GLY A 150 18.79 12.91 35.23
C GLY A 150 19.21 12.42 33.84
N THR A 151 19.77 11.22 33.78
CA THR A 151 20.11 10.57 32.50
C THR A 151 18.85 10.27 31.69
N GLN A 152 17.82 9.70 32.31
CA GLN A 152 16.53 9.41 31.69
C GLN A 152 15.90 10.65 31.03
N CYS A 153 15.91 11.80 31.72
CA CYS A 153 15.35 13.05 31.19
C CYS A 153 16.13 13.56 29.95
N ASN A 154 17.44 13.34 29.90
CA ASN A 154 18.21 13.64 28.70
C ASN A 154 17.88 12.66 27.56
N LEU A 155 17.72 11.36 27.86
CA LEU A 155 17.30 10.37 26.86
C LEU A 155 15.89 10.65 26.31
N SER A 156 14.97 11.20 27.09
CA SER A 156 13.63 11.53 26.60
C SER A 156 13.65 12.64 25.55
N LYS A 157 14.47 13.68 25.75
CA LYS A 157 14.68 14.76 24.76
C LYS A 157 15.36 14.24 23.50
N VAL A 158 16.39 13.41 23.66
CA VAL A 158 17.10 12.79 22.54
C VAL A 158 16.18 11.85 21.75
N THR A 159 15.31 11.10 22.44
CA THR A 159 14.27 10.27 21.82
C THR A 159 13.33 11.11 20.97
N ALA A 160 12.81 12.23 21.51
CA ALA A 160 11.94 13.12 20.75
C ALA A 160 12.64 13.67 19.50
N ALA A 161 13.91 14.07 19.61
CA ALA A 161 14.70 14.53 18.47
C ALA A 161 14.86 13.45 17.40
N PHE A 162 15.26 12.22 17.78
CA PHE A 162 15.42 11.11 16.83
C PHE A 162 14.09 10.68 16.19
N ALA A 163 12.98 10.73 16.93
CA ALA A 163 11.66 10.44 16.38
C ALA A 163 11.27 11.44 15.28
N TRP A 164 11.51 12.74 15.50
CA TRP A 164 11.26 13.78 14.49
C TRP A 164 12.20 13.68 13.28
N ILE A 165 13.49 13.42 13.51
CA ILE A 165 14.45 13.20 12.42
C ILE A 165 14.00 12.02 11.55
N THR A 166 13.61 10.90 12.18
CA THR A 166 13.12 9.72 11.46
C THR A 166 11.83 10.02 10.71
N CYS A 167 10.91 10.80 11.29
CA CYS A 167 9.71 11.29 10.61
C CYS A 167 10.05 12.12 9.36
N ILE A 168 11.01 13.05 9.45
CA ILE A 168 11.43 13.89 8.32
C ILE A 168 12.07 13.05 7.22
N ILE A 169 12.87 12.04 7.56
CA ILE A 169 13.47 11.13 6.58
C ILE A 169 12.38 10.31 5.86
N TRP A 170 11.37 9.82 6.59
CA TRP A 170 10.22 9.14 5.99
C TRP A 170 9.42 10.05 5.06
N LEU A 171 9.16 11.30 5.47
CA LEU A 171 8.50 12.30 4.63
C LEU A 171 9.32 12.63 3.38
N SER A 172 10.64 12.77 3.51
CA SER A 172 11.54 13.00 2.37
C SER A 172 11.47 11.83 1.39
N THR A 173 11.46 10.59 1.90
CA THR A 173 11.31 9.36 1.10
C THR A 173 9.94 9.28 0.42
N LEU A 174 8.88 9.73 1.11
CA LEU A 174 7.53 9.81 0.56
C LEU A 174 7.48 10.82 -0.60
N VAL A 175 8.08 12.00 -0.45
CA VAL A 175 8.18 13.01 -1.51
C VAL A 175 8.93 12.45 -2.72
N CYS A 176 10.10 11.83 -2.52
CA CYS A 176 10.82 11.16 -3.61
C CYS A 176 9.95 10.13 -4.33
N THR A 177 9.20 9.32 -3.59
CA THR A 177 8.31 8.29 -4.17
C THR A 177 7.14 8.90 -4.95
N VAL A 178 6.54 9.99 -4.46
CA VAL A 178 5.48 10.72 -5.17
C VAL A 178 6.02 11.33 -6.47
N LEU A 179 7.21 11.91 -6.44
CA LEU A 179 7.86 12.46 -7.62
C LEU A 179 8.18 11.38 -8.65
N SER A 180 8.72 10.23 -8.25
CA SER A 180 8.93 9.07 -9.14
C SER A 180 7.62 8.60 -9.76
N PHE A 181 6.57 8.49 -8.95
CA PHE A 181 5.26 8.05 -9.42
C PHE A 181 4.63 9.02 -10.42
N TRP A 182 4.77 10.33 -10.19
CA TRP A 182 4.28 11.36 -11.12
C TRP A 182 5.03 11.32 -12.44
N LYS A 183 6.36 11.16 -12.41
CA LYS A 183 7.18 11.00 -13.62
C LYS A 183 6.79 9.76 -14.41
N GLU A 184 6.63 8.61 -13.75
CA GLU A 184 6.16 7.38 -14.38
C GLU A 184 4.78 7.57 -15.03
N LYS A 185 3.86 8.24 -14.33
CA LYS A 185 2.53 8.55 -14.87
C LYS A 185 2.62 9.47 -16.10
N GLN A 186 3.49 10.48 -16.08
CA GLN A 186 3.70 11.37 -17.22
C GLN A 186 4.26 10.61 -18.43
N ASP A 187 5.25 9.73 -18.23
CA ASP A 187 5.83 8.92 -19.31
C ASP A 187 4.79 7.99 -19.96
N ILE A 188 3.97 7.32 -19.14
CA ILE A 188 2.89 6.46 -19.64
C ILE A 188 1.86 7.27 -20.44
N GLN A 189 1.48 8.46 -19.97
CA GLN A 189 0.55 9.33 -20.70
C GLN A 189 1.15 9.80 -22.02
N HIS A 190 2.44 10.16 -22.04
CA HIS A 190 3.15 10.55 -23.24
C HIS A 190 3.17 9.42 -24.28
N ARG A 191 3.56 8.19 -23.88
CA ARG A 191 3.57 7.02 -24.78
C ARG A 191 2.18 6.66 -25.30
N LEU A 192 1.14 6.78 -24.47
CA LEU A 192 -0.25 6.57 -24.91
C LEU A 192 -0.68 7.62 -25.95
N ASN A 193 -0.23 8.87 -25.79
CA ASN A 193 -0.50 9.93 -26.76
C ASN A 193 0.23 9.69 -28.08
N GLU A 194 1.51 9.32 -28.04
CA GLU A 194 2.29 8.96 -29.24
C GLU A 194 1.65 7.81 -30.01
N HIS A 195 1.18 6.76 -29.31
CA HIS A 195 0.51 5.63 -29.94
C HIS A 195 -0.87 6.00 -30.54
N ARG A 196 -1.55 7.02 -30.00
CA ARG A 196 -2.77 7.56 -30.61
C ARG A 196 -2.45 8.33 -31.88
N ILE A 197 -1.41 9.17 -31.85
CA ILE A 197 -0.97 9.95 -33.01
C ILE A 197 -0.49 9.01 -34.12
N SER A 198 0.31 7.99 -33.80
CA SER A 198 0.80 7.01 -34.78
C SER A 198 -0.35 6.24 -35.45
N LYS A 199 -1.38 5.86 -34.68
CA LYS A 199 -2.58 5.23 -35.23
C LYS A 199 -3.37 6.16 -36.14
N GLN A 200 -3.50 7.43 -35.79
CA GLN A 200 -4.14 8.42 -36.66
C GLN A 200 -3.35 8.64 -37.95
N SER A 201 -2.02 8.70 -37.89
CA SER A 201 -1.20 8.84 -39.11
C SER A 201 -1.34 7.65 -40.04
N THR A 202 -1.38 6.41 -39.52
CA THR A 202 -1.56 5.21 -40.36
C THR A 202 -2.93 5.21 -41.05
N LEU A 203 -4.01 5.57 -40.35
CA LEU A 203 -5.35 5.66 -40.96
C LEU A 203 -5.43 6.74 -42.05
N HIS A 204 -4.73 7.87 -41.87
CA HIS A 204 -4.67 8.93 -42.88
C HIS A 204 -3.88 8.50 -44.13
N GLU A 205 -2.79 7.74 -43.96
CA GLU A 205 -2.01 7.19 -45.07
C GLU A 205 -2.79 6.12 -45.85
N GLU A 206 -3.53 5.25 -45.16
CA GLU A 206 -4.43 4.27 -45.78
C GLU A 206 -5.53 4.97 -46.60
N THR A 207 -6.19 5.98 -46.01
CA THR A 207 -7.24 6.77 -46.70
C THR A 207 -6.68 7.50 -47.93
N TYR A 208 -5.46 8.04 -47.85
CA TYR A 208 -4.82 8.72 -48.98
C TYR A 208 -4.45 7.73 -50.08
N THR A 209 -3.92 6.57 -49.72
CA THR A 209 -3.57 5.49 -50.65
C THR A 209 -4.81 4.97 -51.37
N GLU A 210 -5.92 4.75 -50.65
CA GLU A 210 -7.21 4.34 -51.22
C GLU A 210 -7.73 5.35 -52.25
N LYS A 211 -7.74 6.65 -51.90
CA LYS A 211 -8.14 7.72 -52.84
C LYS A 211 -7.23 7.80 -54.07
N HIS A 212 -5.92 7.61 -53.90
CA HIS A 212 -4.99 7.62 -55.00
C HIS A 212 -5.22 6.42 -55.93
N VAL A 213 -5.44 5.23 -55.38
CA VAL A 213 -5.76 4.02 -56.16
C VAL A 213 -7.07 4.19 -56.94
N GLU A 214 -8.12 4.71 -56.30
CA GLU A 214 -9.41 4.99 -56.95
C GLU A 214 -9.27 5.98 -58.12
N SER A 215 -8.48 7.06 -57.94
CA SER A 215 -8.22 8.04 -58.99
C SER A 215 -7.46 7.48 -60.21
N VAL A 216 -6.61 6.47 -60.01
CA VAL A 216 -5.84 5.82 -61.08
C VAL A 216 -6.76 4.92 -61.92
N TYR A 217 -7.62 4.11 -61.28
CA TYR A 217 -8.57 3.26 -61.99
C TYR A 217 -9.59 4.07 -62.80
N GLN A 218 -10.06 5.19 -62.27
CA GLN A 218 -11.05 6.02 -62.95
C GLN A 218 -10.49 6.73 -64.20
N LYS A 219 -9.17 6.95 -64.27
CA LYS A 219 -8.50 7.54 -65.44
C LYS A 219 -8.26 6.53 -66.57
N GLU A 220 -8.16 5.24 -66.25
CA GLU A 220 -7.96 4.19 -67.26
C GLU A 220 -9.27 3.83 -67.98
N GLU A 221 -10.41 3.93 -67.29
CA GLU A 221 -11.74 3.64 -67.87
C GLU A 221 -12.21 4.72 -68.88
N THR A 222 -11.61 5.92 -68.89
CA THR A 222 -12.03 7.01 -69.81
C THR A 222 -11.36 6.93 -71.20
N THR A 223 -10.45 5.99 -71.47
CA THR A 223 -9.72 5.93 -72.76
C THR A 223 -10.15 4.81 -73.71
N HIS A 224 -11.09 3.93 -73.31
CA HIS A 224 -11.59 2.86 -74.18
C HIS A 224 -13.11 2.88 -74.33
N HIS A 225 -13.62 3.89 -75.03
CA HIS A 225 -14.95 3.84 -75.64
C HIS A 225 -14.87 4.21 -77.13
N TYR A 226 -14.58 3.21 -77.97
CA TYR A 226 -15.22 3.06 -79.27
C TYR A 226 -15.51 1.57 -79.50
N GLU A 227 -16.78 1.31 -79.82
CA GLU A 227 -17.37 0.10 -80.41
C GLU A 227 -17.27 -1.23 -79.64
N THR A 228 -18.40 -1.71 -79.15
CA THR A 228 -19.17 -2.76 -79.86
C THR A 228 -20.41 -3.14 -79.04
N SER A 229 -21.56 -3.03 -79.66
CA SER A 229 -22.85 -3.53 -79.21
C SER A 229 -22.90 -5.05 -79.24
N SER A 230 -23.23 -5.71 -78.12
CA SER A 230 -23.88 -7.03 -78.18
C SER A 230 -24.77 -7.30 -76.97
N SER A 231 -25.89 -7.92 -77.29
CA SER A 231 -27.06 -8.26 -76.50
C SER A 231 -26.85 -9.49 -75.59
N PHE A 232 -27.79 -9.72 -74.66
CA PHE A 232 -27.98 -10.91 -73.80
C PHE A 232 -26.92 -11.13 -72.68
N ASN A 233 -27.22 -11.60 -71.46
CA ASN A 233 -28.31 -12.42 -70.98
C ASN A 233 -28.45 -12.28 -69.44
N ASP A 234 -29.63 -12.67 -68.97
CA ASP A 234 -30.11 -12.79 -67.59
C ASP A 234 -29.34 -13.85 -66.77
N SER A 235 -28.90 -13.56 -65.54
CA SER A 235 -28.83 -14.54 -64.43
C SER A 235 -28.60 -13.86 -63.08
N ALA A 236 -29.58 -13.99 -62.18
CA ALA A 236 -29.45 -13.69 -60.77
C ALA A 236 -28.44 -14.64 -60.08
N GLN A 237 -27.44 -14.07 -59.41
CA GLN A 237 -26.73 -14.73 -58.32
C GLN A 237 -26.54 -13.74 -57.16
N GLN A 238 -27.22 -14.03 -56.05
CA GLN A 238 -27.00 -13.43 -54.75
C GLN A 238 -25.55 -13.72 -54.31
N MET A 239 -24.71 -12.68 -54.21
CA MET A 239 -23.48 -12.75 -53.44
C MET A 239 -23.78 -12.41 -51.98
N GLN A 240 -23.71 -13.43 -51.11
CA GLN A 240 -23.57 -13.27 -49.68
C GLN A 240 -22.29 -12.51 -49.38
N TYR A 241 -22.41 -11.31 -48.79
CA TYR A 241 -21.31 -10.65 -48.11
C TYR A 241 -20.89 -11.49 -46.90
N GLN A 242 -19.81 -12.25 -47.05
CA GLN A 242 -19.15 -12.90 -45.93
C GLN A 242 -18.24 -11.88 -45.25
N GLN A 243 -18.75 -11.29 -44.18
CA GLN A 243 -18.05 -10.38 -43.29
C GLN A 243 -16.88 -11.13 -42.62
N HIS A 244 -15.68 -11.04 -43.21
CA HIS A 244 -14.46 -11.56 -42.62
C HIS A 244 -14.03 -10.63 -41.46
N THR A 245 -14.45 -10.98 -40.24
CA THR A 245 -13.84 -10.46 -39.02
C THR A 245 -12.46 -11.09 -38.87
N VAL A 246 -11.43 -10.34 -39.27
CA VAL A 246 -10.04 -10.68 -38.95
C VAL A 246 -9.84 -10.41 -37.45
N TYR A 247 -10.05 -11.46 -36.64
CA TYR A 247 -9.58 -11.51 -35.26
C TYR A 247 -8.07 -11.78 -35.30
N ASP A 248 -7.28 -10.71 -35.30
CA ASP A 248 -5.83 -10.79 -35.18
C ASP A 248 -5.46 -11.04 -33.70
N ASN A 249 -5.58 -12.31 -33.28
CA ASN A 249 -5.15 -12.77 -31.97
C ASN A 249 -3.71 -13.26 -32.04
N ASN A 250 -2.77 -12.34 -32.23
CA ASN A 250 -1.35 -12.64 -32.23
C ASN A 250 -0.80 -12.61 -30.79
N ASN A 251 -0.98 -13.76 -30.12
CA ASN A 251 -0.24 -14.14 -28.92
C ASN A 251 1.12 -14.70 -29.37
N VAL A 252 2.09 -13.81 -29.63
CA VAL A 252 3.47 -14.22 -29.96
C VAL A 252 4.21 -14.52 -28.66
N SER A 253 4.13 -15.78 -28.24
CA SER A 253 5.12 -16.41 -27.37
C SER A 253 6.38 -16.64 -28.20
N GLN A 254 7.43 -15.83 -27.95
CA GLN A 254 8.77 -16.10 -28.46
C GLN A 254 9.32 -17.38 -27.81
N HIS A 255 9.24 -18.50 -28.52
CA HIS A 255 10.10 -19.66 -28.25
C HIS A 255 11.33 -19.58 -29.17
N GLN A 256 12.46 -19.33 -28.52
CA GLN A 256 13.79 -19.29 -29.10
C GLN A 256 14.30 -20.72 -29.22
N TYR A 257 14.41 -21.23 -30.45
CA TYR A 257 15.10 -22.49 -30.75
C TYR A 257 16.61 -22.27 -30.73
N SER A 258 17.31 -23.08 -29.93
CA SER A 258 18.76 -23.28 -29.99
C SER A 258 19.02 -24.68 -30.56
N PRO A 259 19.93 -24.86 -31.53
CA PRO A 259 20.33 -26.18 -31.98
C PRO A 259 21.57 -26.63 -31.22
N TYR A 260 21.45 -27.69 -30.42
CA TYR A 260 22.61 -28.51 -30.06
C TYR A 260 22.24 -29.98 -30.14
N SER A 261 22.85 -30.65 -31.10
CA SER A 261 22.94 -32.09 -31.28
C SER A 261 23.76 -32.71 -30.15
N GLY A 262 23.22 -33.73 -29.48
CA GLY A 262 23.91 -34.49 -28.44
C GLY A 262 23.16 -35.76 -28.11
N SER A 263 23.43 -36.80 -28.90
CA SER A 263 22.97 -38.17 -28.74
C SER A 263 23.52 -38.81 -27.45
N HIS A 264 22.65 -39.33 -26.58
CA HIS A 264 22.95 -40.50 -25.75
C HIS A 264 21.68 -41.32 -25.46
N SER A 265 21.77 -42.59 -25.82
CA SER A 265 20.82 -43.68 -25.64
C SER A 265 20.81 -44.21 -24.20
N SER A 266 19.63 -44.52 -23.64
CA SER A 266 19.44 -45.60 -22.66
C SER A 266 17.96 -46.00 -22.52
N PRO A 267 17.62 -47.27 -22.17
CA PRO A 267 16.30 -47.88 -22.39
C PRO A 267 15.45 -48.11 -21.11
N TYR A 268 14.21 -48.61 -21.31
CA TYR A 268 13.15 -49.03 -20.35
C TYR A 268 12.26 -47.88 -19.81
N GLN A 269 10.92 -47.93 -19.73
CA GLN A 269 9.88 -48.99 -19.82
C GLN A 269 8.50 -48.28 -19.98
N PRO A 270 7.50 -48.75 -20.76
CA PRO A 270 6.18 -48.12 -20.78
C PRO A 270 5.23 -48.75 -19.75
N ALA A 271 4.63 -47.91 -18.90
CA ALA A 271 3.50 -48.28 -18.05
C ALA A 271 2.17 -48.07 -18.81
N SER A 272 1.35 -49.11 -18.80
CA SER A 272 -0.01 -49.19 -19.32
C SER A 272 -0.95 -48.19 -18.64
N TYR A 273 -1.61 -47.34 -19.42
CA TYR A 273 -2.77 -46.57 -18.96
C TYR A 273 -4.05 -47.24 -19.46
N GLU A 274 -4.87 -47.64 -18.49
CA GLU A 274 -6.16 -48.29 -18.64
C GLU A 274 -7.21 -47.24 -19.04
N ASN A 275 -7.88 -47.47 -20.17
CA ASN A 275 -8.99 -46.64 -20.65
C ASN A 275 -10.24 -46.95 -19.84
N HIS A 276 -10.66 -46.03 -18.96
CA HIS A 276 -12.01 -46.02 -18.40
C HIS A 276 -12.88 -45.00 -19.12
N VAL A 277 -13.72 -45.53 -20.03
CA VAL A 277 -14.85 -44.84 -20.64
C VAL A 277 -15.97 -44.74 -19.60
N SER A 278 -16.42 -43.52 -19.28
CA SER A 278 -17.63 -43.29 -18.49
C SER A 278 -18.78 -42.81 -19.41
N PRO A 279 -20.01 -43.31 -19.24
CA PRO A 279 -21.17 -42.97 -20.06
C PRO A 279 -21.80 -41.61 -19.68
N PRO A 280 -22.59 -40.99 -20.58
CA PRO A 280 -23.21 -39.69 -20.35
C PRO A 280 -24.44 -39.80 -19.45
N ALA A 281 -24.50 -38.98 -18.39
CA ALA A 281 -25.65 -38.89 -17.50
C ALA A 281 -26.64 -37.81 -17.97
N LEU A 282 -27.92 -38.17 -17.85
CA LEU A 282 -29.13 -37.49 -18.29
C LEU A 282 -29.33 -36.09 -17.70
N SER A 283 -29.84 -35.20 -18.55
CA SER A 283 -30.38 -33.88 -18.24
C SER A 283 -31.58 -33.97 -17.29
N HIS A 284 -31.45 -33.41 -16.09
CA HIS A 284 -32.56 -33.19 -15.16
C HIS A 284 -33.03 -31.72 -15.16
N ILE A 285 -34.36 -31.62 -15.12
CA ILE A 285 -35.25 -30.48 -15.23
C ILE A 285 -35.02 -29.43 -14.12
N ASN A 286 -35.03 -28.15 -14.52
CA ASN A 286 -35.00 -26.97 -13.67
C ASN A 286 -36.24 -26.90 -12.76
N ALA A 287 -36.03 -26.79 -11.44
CA ALA A 287 -37.02 -26.29 -10.49
C ALA A 287 -36.66 -24.84 -10.11
N PRO A 288 -37.62 -23.92 -9.96
CA PRO A 288 -37.34 -22.53 -9.60
C PRO A 288 -36.98 -22.41 -8.11
N VAL A 289 -35.78 -21.88 -7.85
CA VAL A 289 -35.31 -21.49 -6.50
C VAL A 289 -36.00 -20.18 -6.12
N GLN A 290 -36.79 -20.19 -5.05
CA GLN A 290 -37.33 -18.96 -4.45
C GLN A 290 -36.28 -18.31 -3.56
N HIS A 291 -35.88 -17.08 -3.90
CA HIS A 291 -35.06 -16.23 -3.05
C HIS A 291 -35.96 -15.55 -2.01
N GLN A 292 -35.87 -15.97 -0.74
CA GLN A 292 -36.37 -15.18 0.39
C GLN A 292 -35.42 -13.99 0.63
N THR A 293 -35.93 -12.78 0.40
CA THR A 293 -35.27 -11.52 0.74
C THR A 293 -35.68 -11.15 2.17
N SER A 294 -34.74 -11.11 3.11
CA SER A 294 -34.97 -10.56 4.44
C SER A 294 -35.23 -9.04 4.35
N PRO A 295 -36.22 -8.48 5.07
CA PRO A 295 -36.48 -7.04 5.04
C PRO A 295 -35.36 -6.27 5.74
N SER A 296 -34.89 -5.22 5.05
CA SER A 296 -33.89 -4.26 5.53
C SER A 296 -34.44 -3.46 6.72
N ALA A 297 -33.61 -3.33 7.77
CA ALA A 297 -33.90 -2.43 8.89
C ALA A 297 -33.97 -0.96 8.41
N PRO A 298 -34.90 -0.15 8.95
CA PRO A 298 -35.00 1.25 8.57
C PRO A 298 -33.81 2.06 9.10
N TYR A 299 -33.15 2.79 8.20
CA TYR A 299 -32.18 3.81 8.55
C TYR A 299 -32.88 4.96 9.28
N GLN A 300 -32.50 5.23 10.53
CA GLN A 300 -32.84 6.49 11.18
C GLN A 300 -31.90 7.58 10.67
N THR A 301 -32.42 8.42 9.79
CA THR A 301 -31.78 9.68 9.38
C THR A 301 -31.87 10.66 10.56
N SER A 302 -30.77 10.92 11.24
CA SER A 302 -30.68 12.01 12.20
C SER A 302 -30.81 13.35 11.47
N LEU A 303 -31.66 14.23 12.00
CA LEU A 303 -31.92 15.58 11.50
C LEU A 303 -30.63 16.41 11.45
N PRO A 304 -30.47 17.31 10.44
CA PRO A 304 -29.31 18.18 10.37
C PRO A 304 -29.30 19.19 11.54
N VAL A 305 -28.15 19.31 12.19
CA VAL A 305 -27.86 20.36 13.18
C VAL A 305 -27.93 21.71 12.48
N GLN A 306 -28.88 22.55 12.87
CA GLN A 306 -28.93 23.95 12.43
C GLN A 306 -27.85 24.75 13.15
N TYR A 307 -26.91 25.30 12.39
CA TYR A 307 -25.99 26.32 12.88
C TYR A 307 -26.71 27.66 12.93
N GLN A 308 -27.06 28.10 14.13
CA GLN A 308 -27.58 29.45 14.37
C GLN A 308 -26.41 30.43 14.29
N THR A 309 -26.29 31.14 13.18
CA THR A 309 -25.34 32.26 13.03
C THR A 309 -25.96 33.49 13.68
N SER A 310 -25.40 33.92 14.81
CA SER A 310 -25.80 35.19 15.45
C SER A 310 -25.39 36.37 14.57
N PRO A 311 -26.25 37.40 14.38
CA PRO A 311 -25.89 38.58 13.62
C PRO A 311 -24.90 39.47 14.37
N SER A 312 -23.96 40.06 13.64
CA SER A 312 -22.93 40.98 14.11
C SER A 312 -23.56 42.23 14.76
N ALA A 313 -23.21 42.51 16.02
CA ALA A 313 -23.58 43.75 16.68
C ALA A 313 -22.74 44.93 16.14
N PRO A 314 -23.33 46.12 15.94
CA PRO A 314 -22.58 47.31 15.55
C PRO A 314 -21.81 47.88 16.74
N TYR A 315 -20.64 48.43 16.45
CA TYR A 315 -19.79 49.13 17.42
C TYR A 315 -20.52 50.35 17.98
N GLN A 316 -20.72 50.39 19.30
CA GLN A 316 -20.99 51.62 20.04
C GLN A 316 -19.86 51.89 21.03
N THR A 317 -19.31 53.08 20.92
CA THR A 317 -18.36 53.67 21.86
C THR A 317 -19.15 54.29 23.02
N SER A 318 -18.94 53.82 24.25
CA SER A 318 -19.43 54.49 25.46
C SER A 318 -18.57 54.20 26.70
N LEU A 319 -18.08 55.29 27.30
CA LEU A 319 -17.81 55.65 28.73
C LEU A 319 -17.53 54.58 29.81
N PRO A 320 -16.77 54.94 30.88
CA PRO A 320 -16.19 53.97 31.81
C PRO A 320 -17.24 53.19 32.61
N VAL A 321 -17.05 51.86 32.66
CA VAL A 321 -17.90 50.88 33.33
C VAL A 321 -17.69 50.95 34.85
N GLN A 322 -18.77 51.13 35.60
CA GLN A 322 -18.81 50.81 37.03
C GLN A 322 -18.95 49.29 37.21
N TYR A 323 -18.14 48.72 38.09
CA TYR A 323 -18.23 47.31 38.48
C TYR A 323 -19.46 47.10 39.37
N GLN A 324 -20.49 46.45 38.83
CA GLN A 324 -21.61 45.92 39.60
C GLN A 324 -21.39 44.40 39.76
N THR A 325 -21.12 43.98 40.99
CA THR A 325 -20.98 42.58 41.38
C THR A 325 -22.36 41.94 41.40
N SER A 326 -22.67 41.10 40.41
CA SER A 326 -23.88 40.27 40.42
C SER A 326 -23.74 39.13 41.45
N PRO A 327 -24.82 38.77 42.20
CA PRO A 327 -24.81 37.62 43.09
C PRO A 327 -24.70 36.31 42.28
N SER A 328 -23.91 35.37 42.78
CA SER A 328 -23.72 34.04 42.23
C SER A 328 -25.04 33.28 42.06
N ALA A 329 -25.30 32.77 40.87
CA ALA A 329 -26.40 31.83 40.64
C ALA A 329 -26.16 30.53 41.44
N PRO A 330 -27.20 29.94 42.06
CA PRO A 330 -27.05 28.66 42.75
C PRO A 330 -26.81 27.54 41.73
N TYR A 331 -25.77 26.74 41.98
CA TYR A 331 -25.51 25.51 41.25
C TYR A 331 -26.68 24.55 41.43
N GLN A 332 -27.43 24.27 40.36
CA GLN A 332 -28.29 23.09 40.31
C GLN A 332 -27.41 21.86 40.06
N THR A 333 -27.20 21.08 41.12
CA THR A 333 -26.61 19.74 41.03
C THR A 333 -27.65 18.80 40.43
N SER A 334 -27.44 18.33 39.21
CA SER A 334 -28.23 17.24 38.63
C SER A 334 -28.10 15.99 39.51
N PRO A 335 -29.18 15.21 39.72
CA PRO A 335 -29.11 13.98 40.50
C PRO A 335 -28.18 12.96 39.83
N PRO A 336 -27.51 12.09 40.61
CA PRO A 336 -26.58 11.12 40.07
C PRO A 336 -27.29 10.11 39.17
N VAL A 337 -26.71 9.85 38.01
CA VAL A 337 -27.11 8.77 37.10
C VAL A 337 -26.90 7.45 37.84
N GLN A 338 -27.99 6.74 38.16
CA GLN A 338 -27.92 5.39 38.70
C GLN A 338 -27.51 4.42 37.59
N TYR A 339 -26.28 3.92 37.66
CA TYR A 339 -25.86 2.79 36.87
C TYR A 339 -26.44 1.51 37.49
N HIS A 340 -27.43 0.91 36.83
CA HIS A 340 -27.85 -0.45 37.13
C HIS A 340 -26.79 -1.41 36.61
N THR A 341 -25.89 -1.84 37.50
CA THR A 341 -25.01 -2.99 37.27
C THR A 341 -25.88 -4.24 37.22
N SER A 342 -26.14 -4.77 36.03
CA SER A 342 -26.75 -6.09 35.86
C SER A 342 -25.87 -7.15 36.53
N LEU A 343 -26.47 -8.05 37.31
CA LEU A 343 -25.81 -9.15 38.00
C LEU A 343 -24.89 -9.95 37.07
N PRO A 344 -23.72 -10.40 37.55
CA PRO A 344 -22.80 -11.21 36.74
C PRO A 344 -23.50 -12.50 36.30
N VAL A 345 -23.44 -12.78 35.00
CA VAL A 345 -23.82 -14.07 34.44
C VAL A 345 -22.90 -15.14 35.05
N GLN A 346 -23.50 -16.02 35.83
CA GLN A 346 -22.82 -17.13 36.48
C GLN A 346 -22.46 -18.17 35.41
N PHE A 347 -21.23 -18.14 34.91
CA PHE A 347 -20.73 -19.20 34.04
C PHE A 347 -20.49 -20.47 34.86
N SER A 348 -21.31 -21.50 34.62
CA SER A 348 -20.99 -22.85 35.08
C SER A 348 -19.71 -23.32 34.36
N PRO A 349 -18.66 -23.73 35.11
CA PRO A 349 -17.45 -24.25 34.48
C PRO A 349 -17.77 -25.56 33.74
N MET A 350 -17.41 -25.60 32.47
CA MET A 350 -17.44 -26.81 31.66
C MET A 350 -16.48 -27.85 32.27
N PRO A 351 -16.87 -29.13 32.43
CA PRO A 351 -16.01 -30.14 33.02
C PRO A 351 -14.76 -30.36 32.17
N THR A 352 -13.60 -30.13 32.76
CA THR A 352 -12.28 -30.34 32.16
C THR A 352 -12.07 -31.83 31.87
N PRO A 353 -11.68 -32.23 30.64
CA PRO A 353 -11.25 -33.59 30.38
C PRO A 353 -9.99 -33.89 31.21
N GLN A 354 -10.04 -34.92 32.06
CA GLN A 354 -8.86 -35.41 32.77
C GLN A 354 -7.92 -36.11 31.77
N HIS A 355 -7.00 -35.35 31.19
CA HIS A 355 -5.85 -35.92 30.49
C HIS A 355 -4.79 -36.27 31.53
N VAL A 356 -4.80 -37.53 31.98
CA VAL A 356 -3.72 -38.11 32.77
C VAL A 356 -2.49 -38.21 31.87
N MET A 357 -1.54 -37.30 32.05
CA MET A 357 -0.22 -37.38 31.44
C MET A 357 0.70 -38.06 32.46
N SER A 358 1.17 -39.25 32.12
CA SER A 358 2.14 -40.00 32.92
C SER A 358 3.44 -39.21 33.05
N HIS A 359 3.83 -38.96 34.29
CA HIS A 359 5.05 -38.27 34.67
C HIS A 359 6.27 -39.16 34.34
N PRO A 360 7.27 -38.69 33.58
CA PRO A 360 8.49 -39.46 33.37
C PRO A 360 9.35 -39.46 34.65
N GLU A 361 9.69 -40.67 35.06
CA GLU A 361 10.58 -41.04 36.17
C GLU A 361 11.93 -40.31 36.07
N GLN A 362 12.30 -39.55 37.11
CA GLN A 362 13.62 -38.93 37.22
C GLN A 362 14.66 -39.99 37.60
N THR A 363 15.53 -40.35 36.65
CA THR A 363 16.73 -41.13 36.93
C THR A 363 17.78 -40.23 37.60
N HIS A 364 18.03 -40.49 38.89
CA HIS A 364 19.13 -39.94 39.65
C HIS A 364 20.45 -40.54 39.16
N TYR A 365 21.30 -39.72 38.53
CA TYR A 365 22.71 -40.07 38.33
C TYR A 365 23.52 -39.72 39.56
N HIS A 366 24.09 -40.74 40.19
CA HIS A 366 25.06 -40.64 41.27
C HIS A 366 26.46 -40.59 40.64
N ASN A 367 27.18 -39.48 40.80
CA ASN A 367 28.59 -39.39 40.47
C ASN A 367 29.40 -39.88 41.67
N THR A 368 30.21 -40.92 41.44
CA THR A 368 31.37 -41.31 42.26
C THR A 368 32.64 -41.08 41.45
#